data_AF-A0A9D7M4P8-F1
#
_entry.id   AF-A0A9D7M4P8-F1
#
_cell.length_a   1.000
_cell.length_b   1.000
_cell.length_c   1.000
_cell.angle_alpha   90.00
_cell.angle_beta   90.00
_cell.angle_gamma   90.00
#
_symmetry.space_group_name_H-M   'P 1'
#
loop_
_entity.id
_entity.type
_entity.pdbx_description
1 polymer ?
#
loop_
_entity_poly.entity_id
_entity_poly.type
_entity_poly.pdbx_seq_one_letter_code
_entity_poly.pdbx_strand_id
1 'polypeptide(L)'
;MNLKKDDYFLEFGKRCHQVAFVKSGMLRIYYPNDKGEETTCYFSLPYEFVTSFSSFSTGNASIENIQAVLPTELFVIEKNDLEMLYSKIPITQEFGRKSAENVTMLMERRIALFLNNSAEERYKFILKHHPILLQTVPLQYLASYLGISPQHLSRLRKKK
;
A
#
# COMPACT_ATOMS: atom_id res chain seq x y z
N MET A 1 16.30 3.25 -4.20
CA MET A 1 16.12 3.92 -2.89
C MET A 1 16.05 2.84 -1.81
N ASN A 2 16.69 3.06 -0.67
CA ASN A 2 16.61 2.15 0.48
C ASN A 2 15.98 2.89 1.65
N LEU A 3 14.97 2.30 2.25
CA LEU A 3 14.25 2.83 3.40
C LEU A 3 14.50 1.92 4.60
N LYS A 4 14.82 2.50 5.75
CA LYS A 4 14.80 1.78 7.02
C LYS A 4 13.35 1.56 7.44
N LYS A 5 13.16 0.69 8.42
CA LYS A 5 11.85 0.57 9.06
C LYS A 5 11.43 1.95 9.61
N ASP A 6 10.15 2.26 9.45
CA ASP A 6 9.47 3.49 9.84
C ASP A 6 9.84 4.74 9.02
N ASP A 7 10.80 4.65 8.08
CA ASP A 7 11.05 5.71 7.07
C ASP A 7 9.85 5.83 6.10
N TYR A 8 9.71 7.01 5.52
CA TYR A 8 8.63 7.32 4.59
C TYR A 8 9.12 7.37 3.15
N PHE A 9 8.39 6.70 2.26
CA PHE A 9 8.45 6.97 0.82
C PHE A 9 7.69 8.25 0.48
N LEU A 10 6.55 8.48 1.14
CA LEU A 10 5.73 9.67 0.99
C LEU A 10 5.05 10.01 2.30
N GLU A 11 5.03 11.28 2.65
CA GLU A 11 4.28 11.79 3.80
C GLU A 11 3.04 12.55 3.35
N PHE A 12 2.00 12.50 4.18
CA PHE A 12 0.78 13.27 4.03
C PHE A 12 1.07 14.76 3.81
N GLY A 13 0.33 15.39 2.90
CA GLY A 13 0.50 16.80 2.57
C GLY A 13 1.68 17.09 1.63
N LYS A 14 2.60 16.14 1.41
CA LYS A 14 3.67 16.29 0.41
C LYS A 14 3.16 15.91 -0.98
N ARG A 15 3.74 16.52 -2.00
CA ARG A 15 3.47 16.16 -3.40
C ARG A 15 4.29 14.92 -3.76
N CYS A 16 3.64 13.95 -4.38
CA CYS A 16 4.28 12.76 -4.90
C CYS A 16 4.73 13.00 -6.34
N HIS A 17 6.02 12.81 -6.60
CA HIS A 17 6.60 12.93 -7.94
C HIS A 17 7.24 11.64 -8.42
N GLN A 18 7.04 10.55 -7.69
CA GLN A 18 7.73 9.29 -7.88
C GLN A 18 6.75 8.13 -7.93
N VAL A 19 7.08 7.12 -8.73
CA VAL A 19 6.52 5.77 -8.59
C VAL A 19 7.65 4.83 -8.25
N ALA A 20 7.36 3.87 -7.37
CA ALA A 20 8.32 2.87 -6.94
C ALA A 20 7.81 1.46 -7.23
N PHE A 21 8.75 0.56 -7.49
CA PHE A 21 8.53 -0.88 -7.50
C PHE A 21 9.25 -1.49 -6.30
N VAL A 22 8.52 -2.27 -5.51
CA VAL A 22 9.04 -2.88 -4.28
C VAL A 22 9.91 -4.07 -4.66
N LYS A 23 11.23 -3.94 -4.53
CA LYS A 23 12.17 -5.05 -4.76
C LYS A 23 12.15 -6.02 -3.58
N SER A 24 12.21 -5.48 -2.36
CA SER A 24 12.13 -6.26 -1.12
C SER A 24 11.60 -5.37 0.02
N GLY A 25 11.10 -5.97 1.09
CA GLY A 25 10.51 -5.26 2.23
C GLY A 25 9.00 -5.13 2.14
N MET A 26 8.44 -4.10 2.76
CA MET A 26 7.00 -3.88 2.83
C MET A 26 6.69 -2.41 3.15
N LEU A 27 5.76 -1.83 2.39
CA LEU A 27 5.25 -0.49 2.65
C LEU A 27 3.79 -0.55 3.11
N ARG A 28 3.41 0.32 4.04
CA ARG A 28 2.05 0.56 4.50
C ARG A 28 1.54 1.84 3.88
N ILE A 29 0.38 1.77 3.25
CA ILE A 29 -0.38 2.94 2.78
C ILE A 29 -1.50 3.20 3.78
N TYR A 30 -1.52 4.39 4.38
CA TYR A 30 -2.52 4.75 5.38
C TYR A 30 -2.92 6.22 5.32
N TYR A 31 -4.14 6.49 5.79
CA TYR A 31 -4.73 7.82 5.82
C TYR A 31 -4.80 8.28 7.28
N PRO A 32 -4.16 9.40 7.64
CA PRO A 32 -4.38 10.04 8.92
C PRO A 32 -5.74 10.75 8.93
N ASN A 33 -6.34 10.91 10.10
CA ASN A 33 -7.49 11.81 10.31
C ASN A 33 -7.13 12.95 11.28
N ASP A 34 -8.03 13.92 11.42
CA ASP A 34 -7.81 15.12 12.26
C ASP A 34 -7.60 14.82 13.74
N LYS A 35 -7.95 13.61 14.19
CA LYS A 35 -7.76 13.14 15.58
C LYS A 35 -6.43 12.40 15.77
N GLY A 36 -5.61 12.30 14.73
CA GLY A 36 -4.36 11.54 14.74
C GLY A 36 -4.56 10.03 14.65
N GLU A 37 -5.77 9.55 14.34
CA GLU A 37 -6.01 8.13 14.09
C GLU A 37 -5.63 7.79 12.65
N GLU A 38 -5.10 6.58 12.46
CA GLU A 38 -4.61 6.11 11.17
C GLU A 38 -5.44 4.94 10.65
N THR A 39 -5.99 5.10 9.44
CA THR A 39 -6.68 4.03 8.74
C THR A 39 -5.77 3.42 7.67
N THR A 40 -5.41 2.15 7.84
CA THR A 40 -4.52 1.44 6.93
C THR A 40 -5.31 0.96 5.72
N CYS A 41 -4.94 1.46 4.55
CA CYS A 41 -5.60 1.16 3.29
C CYS A 41 -4.89 0.09 2.47
N TYR A 42 -3.60 -0.16 2.63
CA TYR A 42 -2.95 -1.27 1.94
C TYR A 42 -1.58 -1.59 2.53
N PHE A 43 -1.07 -2.79 2.24
CA PHE A 43 0.35 -3.13 2.43
C PHE A 43 0.91 -3.56 1.08
N SER A 44 1.83 -2.77 0.52
CA SER A 44 2.52 -3.15 -0.70
C SER A 44 3.61 -4.16 -0.38
N LEU A 45 3.56 -5.29 -1.09
CA LEU A 45 4.48 -6.42 -0.95
C LEU A 45 5.55 -6.38 -2.04
N PRO A 46 6.60 -7.23 -1.95
CA PRO A 46 7.57 -7.36 -3.03
C PRO A 46 6.91 -7.67 -4.36
N TYR A 47 7.45 -7.07 -5.41
CA TYR A 47 6.99 -7.13 -6.80
C TYR A 47 5.71 -6.36 -7.11
N GLU A 48 5.31 -5.43 -6.23
CA GLU A 48 4.19 -4.51 -6.47
C GLU A 48 4.67 -3.09 -6.72
N PHE A 49 3.88 -2.34 -7.50
CA PHE A 49 4.05 -0.90 -7.65
C PHE A 49 3.40 -0.16 -6.49
N VAL A 50 4.01 0.98 -6.12
CA VAL A 50 3.54 1.86 -5.06
C VAL A 50 3.78 3.32 -5.42
N THR A 51 2.76 4.14 -5.23
CA THR A 51 2.78 5.60 -5.39
C THR A 51 1.51 6.17 -4.75
N SER A 52 1.47 7.49 -4.55
CA SER A 52 0.20 8.19 -4.35
C SER A 52 -0.35 8.55 -5.72
N PHE A 53 -1.21 7.71 -6.28
CA PHE A 53 -1.64 7.84 -7.69
C PHE A 53 -2.36 9.17 -7.95
N SER A 54 -3.17 9.64 -7.00
CA SER A 54 -3.88 10.92 -7.06
C SER A 54 -2.90 12.10 -7.09
N SER A 55 -1.95 12.13 -6.15
CA SER A 55 -0.93 13.17 -6.05
C SER A 55 0.03 13.14 -7.25
N PHE A 56 0.50 11.95 -7.63
CA PHE A 56 1.38 11.74 -8.78
C PHE A 56 0.75 12.24 -10.07
N SER A 57 -0.52 11.91 -10.32
CA SER A 57 -1.22 12.29 -11.55
C SER A 57 -1.54 13.79 -11.58
N THR A 58 -2.13 14.31 -10.51
CA THR A 58 -2.66 15.69 -10.46
C THR A 58 -1.63 16.75 -10.07
N GLY A 59 -0.53 16.36 -9.43
CA GLY A 59 0.44 17.29 -8.83
C GLY A 59 -0.03 17.92 -7.51
N ASN A 60 -1.21 17.54 -7.00
CA ASN A 60 -1.72 18.00 -5.72
C ASN A 60 -1.00 17.33 -4.54
N ALA A 61 -1.18 17.88 -3.33
CA ALA A 61 -0.69 17.26 -2.11
C ALA A 61 -1.35 15.87 -1.90
N SER A 62 -0.57 14.92 -1.40
CA SER A 62 -1.07 13.58 -1.06
C SER A 62 -1.94 13.61 0.19
N ILE A 63 -2.95 12.74 0.22
CA ILE A 63 -3.87 12.56 1.35
C ILE A 63 -3.54 11.30 2.15
N GLU A 64 -2.47 10.60 1.78
CA GLU A 64 -2.01 9.37 2.41
C GLU A 64 -0.51 9.44 2.75
N ASN A 65 -0.11 8.60 3.69
CA ASN A 65 1.28 8.28 3.96
C ASN A 65 1.63 6.93 3.31
N ILE A 66 2.88 6.80 2.88
CA ILE A 66 3.48 5.54 2.41
C ILE A 66 4.74 5.31 3.22
N GLN A 67 4.66 4.39 4.19
CA GLN A 67 5.69 4.18 5.21
C GLN A 67 6.23 2.76 5.19
N ALA A 68 7.55 2.59 5.35
CA ALA A 68 8.19 1.28 5.44
C ALA A 68 7.87 0.59 6.76
N VAL A 69 7.28 -0.61 6.71
CA VAL A 69 7.03 -1.45 7.91
C VAL A 69 8.20 -2.37 8.21
N LEU A 70 9.02 -2.62 7.19
CA LEU A 70 10.26 -3.39 7.22
C LEU A 70 11.34 -2.61 6.46
N PRO A 71 12.64 -2.88 6.68
CA PRO A 71 13.67 -2.40 5.76
C PRO A 71 13.28 -2.74 4.32
N THR A 72 13.25 -1.74 3.44
CA THR A 72 12.63 -1.83 2.12
C THR A 72 13.57 -1.29 1.05
N GLU A 73 13.74 -2.07 -0.01
CA GLU A 73 14.48 -1.66 -1.21
C GLU A 73 13.50 -1.37 -2.36
N LEU A 74 13.66 -0.22 -2.98
CA LEU A 74 12.78 0.29 -4.03
C LEU A 74 13.57 0.62 -5.30
N PHE A 75 13.04 0.20 -6.44
CA PHE A 75 13.36 0.84 -7.72
C PHE A 75 12.43 2.03 -7.90
N VAL A 76 12.97 3.22 -8.07
CA VAL A 76 12.20 4.48 -8.10
C VAL A 76 12.43 5.15 -9.44
N ILE A 77 11.38 5.72 -10.01
CA ILE A 77 11.44 6.58 -11.18
C ILE A 77 10.66 7.87 -10.92
N GLU A 78 11.27 9.00 -11.31
CA GLU A 78 10.64 10.31 -11.25
C GLU A 78 9.58 10.46 -12.36
N LYS A 79 8.57 11.29 -12.09
CA LYS A 79 7.48 11.56 -13.05
C LYS A 79 8.02 11.99 -14.40
N ASN A 80 8.96 12.94 -14.42
CA ASN A 80 9.52 13.47 -15.67
C ASN A 80 10.26 12.38 -16.48
N ASP A 81 10.97 11.48 -15.80
CA ASP A 81 11.67 10.38 -16.47
C ASP A 81 10.68 9.34 -17.01
N LEU A 82 9.59 9.08 -16.26
CA LEU A 82 8.53 8.18 -16.71
C LEU A 82 7.78 8.74 -17.93
N GLU A 83 7.44 10.03 -17.92
CA GLU A 83 6.82 10.71 -19.06
C GLU A 83 7.76 10.72 -20.28
N MET A 84 9.06 10.92 -20.06
CA MET A 84 10.06 10.81 -21.12
C MET A 84 10.12 9.40 -21.70
N LEU A 85 10.08 8.36 -20.86
CA LEU A 85 10.04 6.96 -21.28
C LEU A 85 8.81 6.67 -22.13
N TYR A 86 7.64 7.11 -21.67
CA TYR A 86 6.38 7.01 -22.39
C TYR A 86 6.42 7.69 -23.76
N SER A 87 7.10 8.84 -23.87
CA SER A 87 7.26 9.55 -25.14
C SER A 87 8.26 8.87 -26.09
N LYS A 88 9.37 8.35 -25.57
CA LYS A 88 10.49 7.83 -26.39
C LYS A 88 10.37 6.34 -26.73
N ILE A 89 9.72 5.56 -25.86
CA ILE A 89 9.67 4.10 -25.96
C ILE A 89 8.20 3.65 -25.88
N PRO A 90 7.48 3.57 -27.01
CA PRO A 90 6.02 3.38 -27.01
C PRO A 90 5.51 2.16 -26.22
N ILE A 91 6.26 1.06 -26.16
CA ILE A 91 5.87 -0.13 -25.38
C ILE A 91 5.73 0.15 -23.87
N THR A 92 6.38 1.19 -23.36
CA THR A 92 6.28 1.58 -21.95
C THR A 92 4.90 2.12 -21.58
N GLN A 93 4.16 2.72 -22.53
CA GLN A 93 2.76 3.12 -22.32
C GLN A 93 1.86 1.91 -22.05
N GLU A 94 2.04 0.82 -22.82
CA GLU A 94 1.29 -0.42 -22.60
C GLU A 94 1.63 -1.04 -21.25
N PHE A 95 2.92 -1.06 -20.89
CA PHE A 95 3.38 -1.51 -19.58
C PHE A 95 2.78 -0.68 -18.44
N GLY A 96 2.81 0.66 -18.56
CA GLY A 96 2.22 1.59 -17.59
C GLY A 96 0.72 1.35 -17.41
N ARG A 97 -0.03 1.23 -18.52
CA ARG A 97 -1.46 0.93 -18.50
C ARG A 97 -1.77 -0.40 -17.81
N LYS A 98 -1.08 -1.50 -18.19
CA LYS A 98 -1.27 -2.82 -17.57
C LYS A 98 -0.92 -2.80 -16.08
N SER A 99 0.12 -2.07 -15.71
CA SER A 99 0.51 -1.88 -14.31
C SER A 99 -0.59 -1.16 -13.52
N ALA A 100 -1.16 -0.08 -14.08
CA ALA A 100 -2.27 0.64 -13.46
C ALA A 100 -3.54 -0.23 -13.36
N GLU A 101 -3.88 -0.99 -14.40
CA GLU A 101 -5.01 -1.94 -14.39
C GLU A 101 -4.86 -3.00 -13.29
N ASN A 102 -3.65 -3.55 -13.11
CA ASN A 102 -3.38 -4.49 -12.03
C ASN A 102 -3.60 -3.88 -10.65
N VAL A 103 -3.12 -2.65 -10.42
CA VAL A 103 -3.35 -1.94 -9.16
C VAL A 103 -4.85 -1.70 -8.93
N THR A 104 -5.59 -1.29 -9.97
CA THR A 104 -7.04 -1.11 -9.89
C THR A 104 -7.75 -2.41 -9.53
N MET A 105 -7.45 -3.52 -10.19
CA MET A 105 -8.04 -4.83 -9.88
C MET A 105 -7.73 -5.28 -8.43
N LEU A 106 -6.53 -4.99 -7.91
CA LEU A 106 -6.18 -5.27 -6.52
C LEU A 106 -7.04 -4.46 -5.55
N MET A 107 -7.23 -3.17 -5.82
CA MET A 107 -8.08 -2.30 -5.00
C MET A 107 -9.57 -2.68 -5.08
N GLU A 108 -10.07 -3.03 -6.26
CA GLU A 108 -11.44 -3.52 -6.44
C GLU A 108 -11.70 -4.79 -5.61
N ARG A 109 -10.78 -5.77 -5.67
CA ARG A 109 -10.87 -6.99 -4.83
C ARG A 109 -10.84 -6.66 -3.35
N ARG A 110 -10.01 -5.69 -2.94
CA ARG A 110 -9.96 -5.23 -1.56
C ARG A 110 -11.31 -4.64 -1.13
N ILE A 111 -11.91 -3.77 -1.94
CA ILE A 111 -13.22 -3.17 -1.67
C ILE A 111 -14.28 -4.28 -1.57
N ALA A 112 -14.30 -5.22 -2.51
CA ALA A 112 -15.23 -6.35 -2.49
C ALA A 112 -15.10 -7.21 -1.22
N LEU A 113 -13.88 -7.51 -0.76
CA LEU A 113 -13.63 -8.21 0.51
C LEU A 113 -14.15 -7.41 1.72
N PHE A 114 -14.09 -6.09 1.68
CA PHE A 114 -14.60 -5.25 2.77
C PHE A 114 -16.12 -5.19 2.81
N LEU A 115 -16.76 -5.14 1.65
CA LEU A 115 -18.23 -5.05 1.54
C LEU A 115 -18.94 -6.38 1.80
N ASN A 116 -18.36 -7.50 1.37
CA ASN A 116 -19.05 -8.79 1.36
C ASN A 116 -18.64 -9.75 2.49
N ASN A 117 -17.60 -9.43 3.25
CA ASN A 117 -17.08 -10.33 4.29
C ASN A 117 -17.03 -9.67 5.65
N SER A 118 -17.32 -10.45 6.69
CA SER A 118 -17.07 -10.11 8.08
C SER A 118 -15.57 -9.96 8.37
N ALA A 119 -15.23 -9.31 9.47
CA ALA A 119 -13.84 -9.17 9.89
C ALA A 119 -13.13 -10.52 10.12
N GLU A 120 -13.84 -11.54 10.60
CA GLU A 120 -13.29 -12.88 10.79
C GLU A 120 -12.98 -13.55 9.45
N GLU A 121 -13.86 -13.41 8.46
CA GLU A 121 -13.64 -13.93 7.10
C GLU A 121 -12.48 -13.21 6.41
N ARG A 122 -12.39 -11.87 6.55
CA ARG A 122 -11.22 -11.10 6.06
C ARG A 122 -9.93 -11.57 6.73
N TYR A 123 -9.95 -11.82 8.03
CA TYR A 123 -8.79 -12.38 8.74
C TYR A 123 -8.41 -13.77 8.22
N LYS A 124 -9.38 -14.66 8.01
CA LYS A 124 -9.14 -16.00 7.41
C LYS A 124 -8.59 -15.89 5.99
N PHE A 125 -9.07 -14.94 5.20
CA PHE A 125 -8.54 -14.65 3.87
C PHE A 125 -7.05 -14.28 3.93
N ILE A 126 -6.67 -13.31 4.77
CA ILE A 126 -5.26 -12.92 4.95
C ILE A 126 -4.42 -14.09 5.42
N LEU A 127 -4.92 -14.86 6.39
CA LEU A 127 -4.22 -16.03 6.91
C LEU A 127 -3.88 -17.05 5.82
N LYS A 128 -4.77 -17.23 4.84
CA LYS A 128 -4.58 -18.17 3.74
C LYS A 128 -3.71 -17.61 2.61
N HIS A 129 -3.93 -16.34 2.24
CA HIS A 129 -3.35 -15.76 1.03
C HIS A 129 -2.15 -14.84 1.27
N HIS A 130 -2.09 -14.19 2.43
CA HIS A 130 -1.03 -13.25 2.80
C HIS A 130 -0.55 -13.47 4.25
N PRO A 131 -0.12 -14.70 4.62
CA PRO A 131 0.26 -15.03 5.99
C PRO A 131 1.41 -14.17 6.53
N ILE A 132 2.26 -13.65 5.62
CA ILE A 132 3.36 -12.74 5.96
C ILE A 132 2.87 -11.50 6.72
N LEU A 133 1.69 -10.95 6.36
CA LEU A 133 1.12 -9.79 7.05
C LEU A 133 0.83 -10.10 8.52
N LEU A 134 0.44 -11.33 8.84
CA LEU A 134 0.16 -11.71 10.24
C LEU A 134 1.44 -11.83 11.08
N GLN A 135 2.56 -12.16 10.44
CA GLN A 135 3.85 -12.45 11.10
C GLN A 135 4.67 -11.19 11.32
N THR A 136 4.64 -10.23 10.38
CA THR A 136 5.56 -9.09 10.38
C THR A 136 4.89 -7.77 10.75
N VAL A 137 3.60 -7.59 10.45
CA VAL A 137 2.92 -6.31 10.65
C VAL A 137 2.52 -6.15 12.13
N PRO A 138 2.78 -4.97 12.73
CA PRO A 138 2.29 -4.64 14.06
C PRO A 138 0.77 -4.85 14.20
N LEU A 139 0.33 -5.37 15.34
CA LEU A 139 -1.07 -5.72 15.60
C LEU A 139 -2.03 -4.56 15.30
N GLN A 140 -1.64 -3.34 15.66
CA GLN A 140 -2.45 -2.13 15.46
C GLN A 140 -2.69 -1.82 13.98
N TYR A 141 -1.64 -1.91 13.15
CA TYR A 141 -1.75 -1.64 11.72
C TYR A 141 -2.57 -2.72 11.02
N LEU A 142 -2.39 -3.98 11.42
CA LEU A 142 -3.16 -5.09 10.88
C LEU A 142 -4.64 -5.02 11.30
N ALA A 143 -4.94 -4.60 12.53
CA ALA A 143 -6.31 -4.40 12.99
C ALA A 143 -7.00 -3.28 12.20
N SER A 144 -6.30 -2.15 12.01
CA SER A 144 -6.73 -1.04 11.16
C SER A 144 -6.96 -1.50 9.71
N TYR A 145 -6.04 -2.30 9.14
CA TYR A 145 -6.18 -2.90 7.81
C TYR A 145 -7.38 -3.85 7.67
N LEU A 146 -7.81 -4.49 8.75
CA LEU A 146 -8.98 -5.37 8.81
C LEU A 146 -10.27 -4.62 9.13
N GLY A 147 -10.22 -3.33 9.45
CA GLY A 147 -11.36 -2.53 9.88
C GLY A 147 -11.92 -2.93 11.24
N ILE A 148 -11.07 -3.36 12.17
CA ILE A 148 -11.46 -3.74 13.54
C ILE A 148 -10.51 -3.16 14.59
N SER A 149 -10.94 -3.19 15.85
CA SER A 149 -10.07 -2.77 16.95
C SER A 149 -8.94 -3.78 17.21
N PRO A 150 -7.78 -3.34 17.74
CA PRO A 150 -6.70 -4.24 18.14
C PRO A 150 -7.14 -5.31 19.15
N GLN A 151 -8.07 -4.98 20.06
CA GLN A 151 -8.62 -5.95 21.01
C GLN A 151 -9.44 -7.03 20.31
N HIS A 152 -10.25 -6.67 19.31
CA HIS A 152 -11.00 -7.63 18.51
C HIS A 152 -10.05 -8.57 17.75
N LEU A 153 -9.03 -8.02 17.08
CA LEU A 153 -8.04 -8.85 16.38
C LEU A 153 -7.29 -9.80 17.34
N SER A 154 -6.93 -9.32 18.53
CA SER A 154 -6.31 -10.16 19.57
C SER A 154 -7.19 -11.36 19.95
N ARG A 155 -8.51 -11.16 20.12
CA ARG A 155 -9.46 -12.24 20.40
C ARG A 155 -9.57 -13.23 19.25
N LEU A 156 -9.56 -12.76 17.99
CA LEU A 156 -9.55 -13.64 16.81
C LEU A 156 -8.31 -14.53 16.74
N ARG A 157 -7.13 -13.99 17.08
CA ARG A 157 -5.88 -14.74 17.11
C ARG A 157 -5.86 -15.86 18.17
N LYS A 158 -6.54 -15.66 19.31
CA LYS A 158 -6.61 -16.64 20.42
C LYS A 158 -7.62 -17.78 20.21
N LYS A 159 -8.56 -17.63 19.27
CA LYS A 159 -9.58 -18.67 18.97
C LYS A 159 -9.07 -19.77 18.02
N LYS A 160 -7.80 -19.72 17.67
CA LYS A 160 -7.06 -20.78 16.97
C LYS A 160 -6.30 -21.62 17.98
#